data_AF-A0A928GYZ5-F1
#
_entry.id   AF-A0A928GYZ5-F1
#
_cell.length_a   1.000
_cell.length_b   1.000
_cell.length_c   1.000
_cell.angle_alpha   90.00
_cell.angle_beta   90.00
_cell.angle_gamma   90.00
#
_symmetry.space_group_name_H-M   'P 1'
#
loop_
_entity.id
_entity.type
_entity.pdbx_description
1 polymer ?
#
loop_
_entity_poly.entity_id
_entity_poly.type
_entity_poly.pdbx_seq_one_letter_code
_entity_poly.pdbx_strand_id
1 'polypeptide(L)'
;PADDIDPAAFPNCLSDNLFAKVVACIRVAVPYTGMIVSTRESKACRERVLHLGISQISGGSRTSVGGYAEPLPETSQFDVSDNRTLDEVVHWLMDLGYIPSFCTACYREGRTGDRFMSLCKSGQIQNCCHPNALMTLKEYLMDYAKPDTRAVGEALIEKEIGSIPKENVREIVRKRLKLIENGERDFRF
;
A
#
# COMPACT_ATOMS: atom_id res chain seq x y z
N PRO A 1 1.17 18.20 13.98
CA PRO A 1 0.48 18.37 15.26
C PRO A 1 -1.02 18.54 15.00
N ALA A 2 -1.82 18.97 15.97
CA ALA A 2 -3.15 19.50 15.72
C ALA A 2 -3.21 20.92 16.29
N ASP A 3 -4.15 21.72 15.84
CA ASP A 3 -4.34 23.08 16.34
C ASP A 3 -4.50 23.07 17.87
N ASP A 4 -3.86 24.03 18.53
CA ASP A 4 -3.83 24.21 19.99
C ASP A 4 -3.26 23.03 20.81
N ILE A 5 -2.54 22.09 20.17
CA ILE A 5 -1.87 20.97 20.85
C ILE A 5 -0.36 21.09 20.73
N ASP A 6 0.33 21.27 21.86
CA ASP A 6 1.79 21.18 21.96
C ASP A 6 2.25 19.73 22.17
N PRO A 7 2.94 19.10 21.19
CA PRO A 7 3.48 17.75 21.35
C PRO A 7 4.48 17.61 22.51
N ALA A 8 5.15 18.71 22.91
CA ALA A 8 6.10 18.69 24.02
C ALA A 8 5.43 18.51 25.39
N ALA A 9 4.12 18.79 25.50
CA ALA A 9 3.34 18.52 26.71
C ALA A 9 3.14 17.02 26.99
N PHE A 10 3.50 16.13 26.05
CA PHE A 10 3.33 14.69 26.16
C PHE A 10 4.69 14.01 26.37
N PRO A 11 5.11 13.71 27.61
CA PRO A 11 6.43 13.18 27.91
C PRO A 11 6.68 11.76 27.37
N ASN A 12 5.60 11.07 26.98
CA ASN A 12 5.64 9.70 26.46
C ASN A 12 5.67 9.66 24.91
N CYS A 13 5.99 10.77 24.26
CA CYS A 13 6.22 10.80 22.81
C CYS A 13 7.32 9.80 22.42
N LEU A 14 7.09 9.07 21.33
CA LEU A 14 8.04 8.08 20.84
C LEU A 14 9.07 8.77 19.93
N SER A 15 10.35 8.47 20.14
CA SER A 15 11.37 8.78 19.13
C SER A 15 11.23 7.84 17.93
N ASP A 16 11.73 8.24 16.76
CA ASP A 16 11.76 7.42 15.54
C ASP A 16 12.39 6.04 15.78
N ASN A 17 13.43 5.98 16.63
CA ASN A 17 14.09 4.73 16.99
C ASN A 17 13.18 3.79 17.80
N LEU A 18 12.45 4.35 18.76
CA LEU A 18 11.53 3.57 19.58
C LEU A 18 10.30 3.15 18.74
N PHE A 19 9.79 4.04 17.90
CA PHE A 19 8.70 3.74 16.97
C PHE A 19 9.06 2.61 16.02
N ALA A 20 10.23 2.68 15.37
CA ALA A 20 10.75 1.60 14.53
C ALA A 20 10.88 0.26 15.28
N LYS A 21 11.36 0.30 16.53
CA LYS A 21 11.45 -0.89 17.39
C LYS A 21 10.07 -1.49 17.67
N VAL A 22 9.07 -0.66 17.98
CA VAL A 22 7.69 -1.11 18.21
C VAL A 22 7.13 -1.79 16.96
N VAL A 23 7.29 -1.19 15.77
CA VAL A 23 6.86 -1.79 14.49
C VAL A 23 7.47 -3.18 14.31
N ALA A 24 8.78 -3.32 14.51
CA ALA A 24 9.47 -4.60 14.38
C ALA A 24 8.97 -5.64 15.40
N CYS A 25 8.77 -5.24 16.67
CA CYS A 25 8.23 -6.12 17.69
C CYS A 25 6.82 -6.61 17.34
N ILE A 26 5.93 -5.74 16.85
CA ILE A 26 4.57 -6.11 16.44
C ILE A 26 4.60 -7.08 15.25
N ARG A 27 5.42 -6.80 14.22
CA ARG A 27 5.58 -7.71 13.07
C ARG A 27 5.98 -9.12 13.49
N VAL A 28 6.88 -9.25 14.46
CA VAL A 28 7.30 -10.57 14.98
C VAL A 28 6.21 -11.22 15.84
N ALA A 29 5.55 -10.44 16.71
CA ALA A 29 4.55 -10.96 17.64
C ALA A 29 3.25 -11.42 16.96
N VAL A 30 2.80 -10.70 15.92
CA VAL A 30 1.54 -10.96 15.20
C VAL A 30 1.76 -10.96 13.68
N PRO A 31 2.47 -11.97 13.13
CA PRO A 31 3.03 -11.93 11.77
C PRO A 31 2.01 -11.87 10.64
N TYR A 32 0.76 -12.24 10.88
CA TYR A 32 -0.32 -12.21 9.89
C TYR A 32 -1.22 -10.97 10.00
N THR A 33 -1.03 -10.18 11.07
CA THR A 33 -1.76 -8.92 11.24
C THR A 33 -1.13 -7.86 10.34
N GLY A 34 -1.97 -7.18 9.56
CA GLY A 34 -1.55 -6.04 8.77
C GLY A 34 -1.21 -4.84 9.67
N MET A 35 -0.23 -4.04 9.27
CA MET A 35 0.11 -2.78 9.95
C MET A 35 0.02 -1.62 8.96
N ILE A 36 -0.52 -0.51 9.43
CA ILE A 36 -0.79 0.68 8.63
C ILE A 36 0.13 1.81 9.09
N VAL A 37 0.80 2.47 8.14
CA VAL A 37 1.45 3.76 8.39
C VAL A 37 0.68 4.86 7.65
N SER A 38 0.43 5.97 8.34
CA SER A 38 -0.32 7.09 7.78
C SER A 38 0.62 8.22 7.33
N THR A 39 0.05 9.24 6.70
CA THR A 39 0.74 10.49 6.34
C THR A 39 1.02 11.41 7.54
N ARG A 40 0.77 10.97 8.78
CA ARG A 40 1.31 11.61 10.01
C ARG A 40 2.83 11.51 10.06
N GLU A 41 3.39 10.47 9.47
CA GLU A 41 4.82 10.20 9.45
C GLU A 41 5.49 10.85 8.24
N SER A 42 6.73 11.32 8.43
CA SER A 42 7.57 11.85 7.35
C SER A 42 7.95 10.76 6.34
N LYS A 43 8.37 11.16 5.13
CA LYS A 43 8.90 10.21 4.11
C LYS A 43 10.00 9.31 4.70
N ALA A 44 10.94 9.88 5.44
CA ALA A 44 12.08 9.15 6.01
C ALA A 44 11.64 8.12 7.06
N CYS A 45 10.72 8.49 7.95
CA CYS A 45 10.14 7.57 8.93
C CYS A 45 9.39 6.43 8.21
N ARG A 46 8.55 6.78 7.23
CA ARG A 46 7.77 5.82 6.41
C ARG A 46 8.68 4.83 5.69
N GLU A 47 9.74 5.31 5.04
CA GLU A 47 10.73 4.47 4.36
C GLU A 47 11.35 3.45 5.32
N ARG A 48 11.76 3.91 6.50
CA ARG A 48 12.35 3.08 7.53
C ARG A 48 11.38 1.99 8.02
N VAL A 49 10.13 2.34 8.33
CA VAL A 49 9.17 1.36 8.87
C VAL A 49 8.58 0.43 7.83
N LEU A 50 8.55 0.81 6.54
CA LEU A 50 8.21 -0.09 5.44
C LEU A 50 9.09 -1.34 5.45
N HIS A 51 10.39 -1.18 5.68
CA HIS A 51 11.31 -2.31 5.76
C HIS A 51 11.10 -3.22 6.99
N LEU A 52 10.49 -2.69 8.05
CA LEU A 52 10.32 -3.39 9.32
C LEU A 52 9.02 -4.18 9.44
N GLY A 53 8.07 -3.97 8.52
CA GLY A 53 6.88 -4.79 8.42
C GLY A 53 5.57 -4.05 8.22
N ILE A 54 5.56 -2.76 7.84
CA ILE A 54 4.32 -2.13 7.39
C ILE A 54 3.80 -2.84 6.14
N SER A 55 2.48 -3.05 6.07
CA SER A 55 1.81 -3.73 4.96
C SER A 55 0.76 -2.86 4.25
N GLN A 56 0.43 -1.70 4.82
CA GLN A 56 -0.52 -0.75 4.27
C GLN A 56 -0.05 0.67 4.53
N ILE A 57 -0.32 1.56 3.58
CA ILE A 57 0.19 2.93 3.61
C ILE A 57 -0.79 3.88 2.94
N SER A 58 -1.03 5.06 3.52
CA SER A 58 -1.87 6.08 2.90
C SER A 58 -1.06 6.99 1.96
N GLY A 59 -1.67 7.47 0.87
CA GLY A 59 -1.05 8.40 -0.08
C GLY A 59 -2.04 9.45 -0.54
N GLY A 60 -1.57 10.67 -0.83
CA GLY A 60 -2.44 11.78 -1.26
C GLY A 60 -3.53 12.18 -0.26
N SER A 61 -3.31 11.96 1.04
CA SER A 61 -4.36 12.12 2.05
C SER A 61 -4.77 13.59 2.28
N ARG A 62 -6.05 13.80 2.52
CA ARG A 62 -6.62 15.06 3.04
C ARG A 62 -7.35 14.77 4.35
N THR A 63 -6.96 15.46 5.41
CA THR A 63 -7.41 15.21 6.78
C THR A 63 -8.45 16.24 7.26
N SER A 64 -8.75 17.22 6.42
CA SER A 64 -9.80 18.22 6.61
C SER A 64 -11.15 17.73 6.07
N VAL A 65 -12.23 18.21 6.67
CA VAL A 65 -13.60 17.93 6.21
C VAL A 65 -13.78 18.59 4.83
N GLY A 66 -14.12 17.81 3.81
CA GLY A 66 -14.23 18.30 2.43
C GLY A 66 -12.89 18.52 1.70
N GLY A 67 -11.76 18.17 2.31
CA GLY A 67 -10.40 18.50 1.85
C GLY A 67 -9.99 18.01 0.46
N TYR A 68 -10.69 17.02 -0.10
CA TYR A 68 -10.46 16.54 -1.46
C TYR A 68 -11.13 17.42 -2.53
N ALA A 69 -12.18 18.17 -2.17
CA ALA A 69 -12.85 19.11 -3.07
C ALA A 69 -12.23 20.50 -2.95
N GLU A 70 -12.11 21.00 -1.72
CA GLU A 70 -11.52 22.32 -1.43
C GLU A 70 -10.55 22.21 -0.25
N PRO A 71 -9.34 22.79 -0.34
CA PRO A 71 -8.42 22.84 0.79
C PRO A 71 -9.03 23.68 1.94
N LEU A 72 -9.36 23.02 3.05
CA LEU A 72 -9.92 23.65 4.25
C LEU A 72 -9.07 23.33 5.49
N PRO A 73 -7.88 23.94 5.62
CA PRO A 73 -6.90 23.57 6.65
C PRO A 73 -7.44 23.65 8.08
N GLU A 74 -8.32 24.60 8.38
CA GLU A 74 -8.86 24.85 9.73
C GLU A 74 -9.77 23.73 10.26
N THR A 75 -10.13 22.75 9.43
CA THR A 75 -10.91 21.57 9.85
C THR A 75 -10.06 20.30 9.91
N SER A 76 -8.74 20.42 9.77
CA SER A 76 -7.85 19.27 9.73
C SER A 76 -7.79 18.59 11.10
N GLN A 77 -7.98 17.27 11.12
CA GLN A 77 -7.81 16.50 12.36
C GLN A 77 -6.34 16.51 12.85
N PHE A 78 -5.40 16.56 11.91
CA PHE A 78 -3.96 16.61 12.17
C PHE A 78 -3.21 17.11 10.93
N ASP A 79 -2.01 17.66 11.16
CA ASP A 79 -1.09 18.04 10.11
C ASP A 79 -0.54 16.83 9.37
N VAL A 80 -0.63 16.88 8.04
CA VAL A 80 -0.07 15.89 7.14
C VAL A 80 1.42 16.16 6.96
N SER A 81 2.27 15.23 7.41
CA SER A 81 3.74 15.30 7.27
C SER A 81 4.22 14.88 5.88
N ASP A 82 3.40 14.11 5.14
CA ASP A 82 3.70 13.68 3.77
C ASP A 82 2.59 14.13 2.81
N ASN A 83 2.85 15.24 2.12
CA ASN A 83 1.90 15.92 1.22
C ASN A 83 2.01 15.47 -0.25
N ARG A 84 2.81 14.43 -0.53
CA ARG A 84 2.96 13.89 -1.89
C ARG A 84 1.62 13.40 -2.42
N THR A 85 1.41 13.61 -3.71
CA THR A 85 0.27 13.06 -4.46
C THR A 85 0.30 11.53 -4.45
N LEU A 86 -0.84 10.91 -4.77
CA LEU A 86 -0.90 9.45 -4.86
C LEU A 86 0.09 8.91 -5.89
N ASP A 87 0.20 9.55 -7.06
CA ASP A 87 1.13 9.15 -8.13
C ASP A 87 2.60 9.20 -7.66
N GLU A 88 3.00 10.26 -6.95
CA GLU A 88 4.36 10.36 -6.38
C GLU A 88 4.64 9.30 -5.30
N VAL A 89 3.63 8.93 -4.50
CA VAL A 89 3.77 7.85 -3.50
C VAL A 89 3.88 6.49 -4.19
N VAL A 90 3.06 6.23 -5.20
CA VAL A 90 3.10 4.98 -5.99
C VAL A 90 4.46 4.85 -6.70
N HIS A 91 4.92 5.91 -7.37
CA HIS A 91 6.23 5.95 -8.01
C HIS A 91 7.35 5.67 -7.02
N TRP A 92 7.38 6.39 -5.90
CA TRP A 92 8.40 6.23 -4.86
C TRP A 92 8.46 4.80 -4.30
N LEU A 93 7.31 4.15 -4.09
CA LEU A 93 7.27 2.77 -3.62
C LEU A 93 7.91 1.82 -4.65
N MET A 94 7.71 2.06 -5.94
CA MET A 94 8.33 1.25 -7.01
C MET A 94 9.84 1.50 -7.12
N ASP A 95 10.32 2.73 -6.92
CA ASP A 95 11.76 3.05 -6.86
C ASP A 95 12.47 2.31 -5.72
N LEU A 96 11.78 2.14 -4.59
CA LEU A 96 12.26 1.36 -3.45
C LEU A 96 12.17 -0.17 -3.68
N GLY A 97 11.61 -0.61 -4.80
CA GLY A 97 11.46 -2.03 -5.14
C GLY A 97 10.22 -2.70 -4.53
N TYR A 98 9.25 -1.93 -4.02
CA TYR A 98 7.96 -2.46 -3.58
C TYR A 98 6.94 -2.51 -4.72
N ILE A 99 5.90 -3.33 -4.55
CA ILE A 99 4.77 -3.42 -5.49
C ILE A 99 3.55 -2.75 -4.83
N PRO A 100 3.16 -1.54 -5.27
CA PRO A 100 1.91 -0.93 -4.82
C PRO A 100 0.71 -1.78 -5.23
N SER A 101 -0.29 -1.89 -4.36
CA SER A 101 -1.49 -2.69 -4.62
C SER A 101 -2.74 -1.98 -4.13
N PHE A 102 -3.81 -2.07 -4.92
CA PHE A 102 -5.15 -1.60 -4.60
C PHE A 102 -6.12 -2.78 -4.43
N CYS A 103 -5.59 -3.96 -4.08
CA CYS A 103 -6.33 -5.20 -4.00
C CYS A 103 -7.44 -5.17 -2.94
N THR A 104 -8.63 -5.59 -3.34
CA THR A 104 -9.81 -5.79 -2.47
C THR A 104 -10.39 -7.21 -2.62
N ALA A 105 -9.64 -8.13 -3.23
CA ALA A 105 -10.10 -9.47 -3.58
C ALA A 105 -10.51 -10.33 -2.38
N CYS A 106 -9.87 -10.19 -1.21
CA CYS A 106 -10.26 -10.94 -0.01
C CYS A 106 -11.70 -10.64 0.42
N TYR A 107 -12.14 -9.38 0.27
CA TYR A 107 -13.51 -8.99 0.58
C TYR A 107 -14.51 -9.68 -0.37
N ARG A 108 -14.27 -9.62 -1.68
CA ARG A 108 -15.17 -10.18 -2.70
C ARG A 108 -15.25 -11.71 -2.67
N GLU A 109 -14.14 -12.38 -2.34
CA GLU A 109 -14.08 -13.84 -2.23
C GLU A 109 -14.50 -14.38 -0.86
N GLY A 110 -15.02 -13.53 0.03
CA GLY A 110 -15.46 -13.94 1.38
C GLY A 110 -14.33 -14.45 2.28
N ARG A 111 -13.09 -14.04 2.01
CA ARG A 111 -11.90 -14.36 2.81
C ARG A 111 -11.77 -13.35 3.94
N THR A 112 -12.66 -13.44 4.92
CA THR A 112 -12.69 -12.58 6.13
C THR A 112 -12.53 -13.43 7.39
N GLY A 113 -12.10 -12.81 8.50
CA GLY A 113 -11.97 -13.51 9.79
C GLY A 113 -11.03 -14.71 9.77
N ASP A 114 -11.51 -15.85 10.28
CA ASP A 114 -10.76 -17.11 10.38
C ASP A 114 -10.40 -17.70 9.00
N ARG A 115 -11.21 -17.45 7.97
CA ARG A 115 -10.94 -17.91 6.59
C ARG A 115 -9.71 -17.21 6.00
N PHE A 116 -9.57 -15.90 6.25
CA PHE A 116 -8.37 -15.15 5.88
C PHE A 116 -7.14 -15.69 6.61
N MET A 117 -7.25 -15.89 7.92
CA MET A 117 -6.14 -16.38 8.73
C MET A 117 -5.71 -17.78 8.31
N SER A 118 -6.64 -18.64 7.92
CA SER A 118 -6.35 -19.98 7.39
C SER A 118 -5.57 -19.91 6.07
N LEU A 119 -5.99 -19.02 5.16
CA LEU A 119 -5.26 -18.76 3.91
C LEU A 119 -3.82 -18.27 4.20
N CYS A 120 -3.66 -17.31 5.13
CA CYS A 120 -2.35 -16.79 5.51
C CYS A 120 -1.44 -17.88 6.07
N LYS A 121 -1.93 -18.64 7.05
CA LYS A 121 -1.16 -19.68 7.76
C LYS A 121 -0.83 -20.89 6.90
N SER A 122 -1.59 -21.12 5.82
CA SER A 122 -1.29 -22.17 4.84
C SER A 122 -0.13 -21.84 3.89
N GLY A 123 0.40 -20.60 3.94
CA GLY A 123 1.44 -20.14 3.01
C GLY A 123 0.96 -19.95 1.56
N GLN A 124 -0.35 -20.09 1.31
CA GLN A 124 -0.93 -19.96 -0.02
C GLN A 124 -1.25 -18.50 -0.39
N ILE A 125 -1.16 -17.57 0.56
CA ILE A 125 -1.49 -16.15 0.35
C ILE A 125 -0.71 -15.51 -0.82
N GLN A 126 0.57 -15.88 -1.00
CA GLN A 126 1.39 -15.39 -2.11
C GLN A 126 0.81 -15.75 -3.49
N ASN A 127 0.09 -16.86 -3.60
CA ASN A 127 -0.50 -17.33 -4.87
C ASN A 127 -1.73 -16.51 -5.30
N CYS A 128 -2.27 -15.66 -4.42
CA CYS A 128 -3.36 -14.74 -4.77
C CYS A 128 -2.96 -13.28 -4.59
N CYS A 129 -2.27 -12.92 -3.50
CA CYS A 129 -1.92 -11.53 -3.20
C CYS A 129 -0.94 -10.94 -4.21
N HIS A 130 0.11 -11.68 -4.61
CA HIS A 130 1.08 -11.18 -5.58
C HIS A 130 0.46 -11.00 -6.97
N PRO A 131 -0.25 -12.00 -7.55
CA PRO A 131 -1.00 -11.79 -8.79
C PRO A 131 -2.01 -10.63 -8.73
N ASN A 132 -2.78 -10.51 -7.64
CA ASN A 132 -3.73 -9.42 -7.47
C ASN A 132 -3.03 -8.06 -7.36
N ALA A 133 -1.86 -7.99 -6.75
CA ALA A 133 -1.05 -6.77 -6.69
C ALA A 133 -0.66 -6.31 -8.09
N LEU A 134 -0.17 -7.20 -8.95
CA LEU A 134 0.20 -6.86 -10.33
C LEU A 134 -0.99 -6.39 -11.16
N MET A 135 -2.14 -7.06 -11.04
CA MET A 135 -3.35 -6.68 -11.79
C MET A 135 -3.89 -5.32 -11.33
N THR A 136 -4.03 -5.10 -10.01
CA THR A 136 -4.52 -3.81 -9.49
C THR A 136 -3.55 -2.67 -9.71
N LEU A 137 -2.23 -2.94 -9.72
CA LEU A 137 -1.24 -1.96 -10.15
C LEU A 137 -1.45 -1.62 -11.63
N LYS A 138 -1.62 -2.60 -12.51
CA LYS A 138 -1.87 -2.33 -13.93
C LYS A 138 -3.10 -1.45 -14.16
N GLU A 139 -4.19 -1.70 -13.44
CA GLU A 139 -5.39 -0.84 -13.49
C GLU A 139 -5.05 0.60 -13.13
N TYR A 140 -4.33 0.81 -12.02
CA TYR A 140 -3.89 2.15 -11.63
C TYR A 140 -3.03 2.83 -12.71
N LEU A 141 -2.11 2.07 -13.32
CA LEU A 141 -1.23 2.60 -14.36
C LEU A 141 -1.99 2.99 -15.63
N MET A 142 -3.10 2.32 -15.94
CA MET A 142 -3.93 2.64 -17.11
C MET A 142 -4.85 3.82 -16.84
N ASP A 143 -5.38 3.91 -15.63
CA ASP A 143 -6.49 4.83 -15.33
C ASP A 143 -6.03 6.18 -14.76
N TYR A 144 -4.91 6.21 -14.04
CA TYR A 144 -4.56 7.36 -13.20
C TYR A 144 -3.09 7.81 -13.27
N ALA A 145 -2.17 6.90 -13.59
CA ALA A 145 -0.74 7.19 -13.48
C ALA A 145 -0.24 8.19 -14.53
N LYS A 146 0.74 9.01 -14.14
CA LYS A 146 1.50 9.83 -15.09
C LYS A 146 2.39 8.94 -15.98
N PRO A 147 2.81 9.42 -17.17
CA PRO A 147 3.63 8.64 -18.10
C PRO A 147 4.89 8.01 -17.48
N ASP A 148 5.62 8.75 -16.65
CA ASP A 148 6.85 8.26 -16.02
C ASP A 148 6.56 7.15 -15.00
N THR A 149 5.55 7.34 -14.15
CA THR A 149 5.07 6.33 -13.20
C THR A 149 4.58 5.07 -13.92
N ARG A 150 3.87 5.25 -15.04
CA ARG A 150 3.44 4.15 -15.90
C ARG A 150 4.62 3.34 -16.44
N ALA A 151 5.65 4.00 -16.96
CA ALA A 151 6.83 3.33 -17.51
C ALA A 151 7.56 2.48 -16.44
N VAL A 152 7.79 3.05 -15.25
CA VAL A 152 8.40 2.33 -14.11
C VAL A 152 7.53 1.15 -13.69
N GLY A 153 6.22 1.35 -13.57
CA GLY A 153 5.30 0.30 -13.16
C GLY A 153 5.14 -0.84 -14.16
N GLU A 154 5.14 -0.55 -15.46
CA GLU A 154 5.10 -1.60 -16.51
C GLU A 154 6.36 -2.46 -16.49
N ALA A 155 7.55 -1.85 -16.33
CA ALA A 155 8.80 -2.58 -16.17
C ALA A 155 8.82 -3.45 -14.90
N LEU A 156 8.30 -2.92 -13.79
CA LEU A 156 8.17 -3.68 -12.54
C LEU A 156 7.23 -4.88 -12.69
N ILE A 157 6.05 -4.69 -13.32
CA ILE A 157 5.09 -5.78 -13.54
C ILE A 157 5.72 -6.90 -14.36
N GLU A 158 6.40 -6.59 -15.46
CA GLU A 158 7.02 -7.61 -16.31
C GLU A 158 8.08 -8.42 -15.54
N LYS A 159 8.92 -7.74 -14.76
CA LYS A 159 9.90 -8.38 -13.88
C LYS A 159 9.22 -9.32 -12.86
N GLU A 160 8.15 -8.87 -12.22
CA GLU A 160 7.48 -9.59 -11.13
C GLU A 160 6.53 -10.71 -11.60
N ILE A 161 6.16 -10.75 -12.87
CA ILE A 161 5.50 -11.95 -13.44
C ILE A 161 6.44 -13.15 -13.38
N GLY A 162 7.74 -12.92 -13.60
CA GLY A 162 8.76 -13.98 -13.54
C GLY A 162 8.90 -14.61 -12.16
N SER A 163 8.63 -13.86 -11.09
CA SER A 163 8.74 -14.32 -9.70
C SER A 163 7.56 -15.18 -9.23
N ILE A 164 6.45 -15.23 -9.99
CA ILE A 164 5.32 -16.12 -9.72
C ILE A 164 5.76 -17.59 -9.95
N PRO A 165 5.69 -18.48 -8.92
CA PRO A 165 6.22 -19.84 -9.04
C PRO A 165 5.44 -20.75 -9.98
N LYS A 166 4.12 -20.56 -10.09
CA LYS A 166 3.22 -21.47 -10.81
C LYS A 166 2.96 -20.97 -12.23
N GLU A 167 3.30 -21.75 -13.26
CA GLU A 167 3.13 -21.34 -14.66
C GLU A 167 1.68 -21.01 -15.01
N ASN A 168 0.73 -21.84 -14.58
CA ASN A 168 -0.70 -21.59 -14.84
C ASN A 168 -1.15 -20.23 -14.27
N VAL A 169 -0.63 -19.82 -13.11
CA VAL A 169 -0.93 -18.51 -12.53
C VAL A 169 -0.29 -17.40 -13.36
N ARG A 170 0.95 -17.58 -13.85
CA ARG A 170 1.61 -16.63 -14.77
C ARG A 170 0.81 -16.40 -16.04
N GLU A 171 0.33 -17.48 -16.66
CA GLU A 171 -0.49 -17.40 -17.88
C GLU A 171 -1.80 -16.65 -17.64
N ILE A 172 -2.49 -16.92 -16.52
CA ILE A 172 -3.72 -16.22 -16.15
C ILE A 172 -3.44 -14.73 -15.92
N VAL A 173 -2.36 -14.39 -15.21
CA VAL A 173 -1.95 -12.99 -14.99
C VAL A 173 -1.66 -12.30 -16.33
N ARG A 174 -0.82 -12.87 -17.20
CA ARG A 174 -0.51 -12.30 -18.52
C ARG A 174 -1.77 -12.07 -19.36
N LYS A 175 -2.69 -13.03 -19.37
CA LYS A 175 -3.97 -12.89 -20.07
C LYS A 175 -4.77 -11.72 -19.51
N ARG A 176 -4.95 -11.66 -18.18
CA ARG A 176 -5.75 -10.61 -17.52
C ARG A 176 -5.13 -9.22 -17.65
N LEU A 177 -3.80 -9.10 -17.60
CA LEU A 177 -3.10 -7.84 -17.84
C LEU A 177 -3.43 -7.27 -19.23
N LYS A 178 -3.47 -8.11 -20.27
CA LYS A 178 -3.90 -7.69 -21.62
C LYS A 178 -5.36 -7.27 -21.67
N LEU A 179 -6.25 -7.95 -20.94
CA LEU A 179 -7.65 -7.54 -20.85
C LEU A 179 -7.80 -6.19 -20.13
N ILE A 180 -6.98 -5.93 -19.11
CA ILE A 180 -6.93 -4.63 -18.43
C ILE A 180 -6.47 -3.52 -19.37
N GLU A 181 -5.44 -3.76 -20.18
CA GLU A 181 -5.02 -2.83 -21.23
C GLU A 181 -6.15 -2.50 -22.22
N ASN A 182 -7.03 -3.48 -22.47
CA ASN A 182 -8.19 -3.34 -23.36
C ASN A 182 -9.45 -2.78 -22.66
N GLY A 183 -9.36 -2.38 -21.39
CA GLY A 183 -10.44 -1.69 -20.67
C GLY A 183 -11.23 -2.54 -19.67
N GLU A 184 -10.95 -3.84 -19.53
CA GLU A 184 -11.59 -4.66 -18.48
C GLU A 184 -11.00 -4.37 -17.10
N ARG A 185 -11.78 -4.53 -16.03
CA ARG A 185 -11.38 -4.16 -14.65
C ARG A 185 -11.87 -5.18 -13.62
N ASP A 186 -11.34 -5.09 -12.40
CA ASP A 186 -11.67 -5.87 -11.20
C ASP A 186 -11.42 -7.40 -11.32
N PHE A 187 -10.34 -7.78 -12.00
CA PHE A 187 -9.88 -9.16 -11.99
C PHE A 187 -9.29 -9.56 -10.63
N ARG A 188 -9.51 -10.81 -10.23
CA ARG A 188 -9.06 -11.34 -8.95
C ARG A 188 -8.79 -12.84 -8.93
N PHE A 189 -7.92 -13.24 -8.00
CA PHE A 189 -7.66 -14.60 -7.55
C PHE A 189 -8.14 -14.79 -6.11
#